data_AF-A0A1T4IY55-F1
#
_entry.id   AF-A0A1T4IY55-F1
#
_cell.length_a   1.000
_cell.length_b   1.000
_cell.length_c   1.000
_cell.angle_alpha   90.00
_cell.angle_beta   90.00
_cell.angle_gamma   90.00
#
_symmetry.space_group_name_H-M   'P 1'
#
loop_
_entity.id
_entity.type
_entity.pdbx_description
1 polymer ?
#
loop_
_entity_poly.entity_id
_entity_poly.type
_entity_poly.pdbx_seq_one_letter_code
_entity_poly.pdbx_strand_id
1 'polypeptide(L)' 'MQSISDMGLLEHLWFLMMKAEQAVERTEDIKEFHQFLVSPEAMDLFDATALRIQVLGEMLKQIDDMVGEEGFSDCRF' A
#
# COMPACT_ATOMS: atom_id res chain seq x y z
N MET A 1 16.30 22.02 -12.86
CA MET A 1 15.45 21.52 -11.76
C MET A 1 15.56 20.00 -11.77
N GLN A 2 16.57 19.44 -11.09
CA GLN A 2 16.81 18.00 -10.97
C GLN A 2 16.59 17.57 -9.51
N SER A 3 15.43 17.86 -8.96
CA SER A 3 15.13 17.55 -7.55
C SER A 3 13.80 16.83 -7.36
N ILE A 4 13.24 16.26 -8.42
CA ILE A 4 12.08 15.36 -8.34
C ILE A 4 12.52 13.89 -8.47
N SER A 5 13.71 13.59 -9.00
CA SER A 5 14.14 12.20 -9.29
C SER A 5 14.51 11.38 -8.04
N ASP A 6 14.92 12.04 -6.95
CA ASP A 6 15.51 11.35 -5.79
C ASP A 6 14.66 11.48 -4.52
N MET A 7 13.36 11.82 -4.65
CA MET A 7 12.38 11.46 -3.61
C MET A 7 12.18 9.95 -3.73
N GLY A 8 13.20 9.22 -3.28
CA GLY A 8 13.67 8.01 -3.93
C GLY A 8 12.70 6.85 -3.79
N LEU A 9 12.88 5.85 -4.64
CA LEU A 9 12.27 4.52 -4.52
C LEU A 9 12.19 4.02 -3.06
N LEU A 10 13.22 4.30 -2.26
CA LEU A 10 13.28 3.96 -0.83
C LEU A 10 12.23 4.68 0.02
N GLU A 11 11.93 5.95 -0.24
CA GLU A 11 10.89 6.71 0.46
C GLU A 11 9.49 6.17 0.11
N HIS A 12 9.27 5.79 -1.15
CA HIS A 12 8.03 5.15 -1.59
C HIS A 12 7.84 3.78 -0.91
N LEU A 13 8.90 2.97 -0.85
CA LEU A 13 8.89 1.69 -0.13
C LEU A 13 8.66 1.88 1.37
N TRP A 14 9.29 2.87 1.99
CA TRP A 14 9.10 3.17 3.42
C TRP A 14 7.66 3.61 3.71
N PHE A 15 7.10 4.51 2.90
CA PHE A 15 5.73 4.95 3.07
C PHE A 15 4.73 3.81 2.85
N LEU A 16 5.00 2.95 1.86
CA LEU A 16 4.21 1.74 1.62
C LEU A 16 4.20 0.82 2.85
N MET A 17 5.37 0.58 3.45
CA MET A 17 5.50 -0.21 4.68
C MET A 17 4.71 0.40 5.83
N MET A 18 4.86 1.70 6.08
CA MET A 18 4.14 2.42 7.14
C MET A 18 2.61 2.34 6.96
N LYS A 19 2.12 2.40 5.71
CA LYS A 19 0.68 2.27 5.41
C LYS A 19 0.17 0.85 5.58
N ALA A 20 0.98 -0.16 5.24
CA ALA A 20 0.65 -1.56 5.45
C ALA A 20 0.54 -1.88 6.95
N GLU A 21 1.52 -1.44 7.74
CA GLU A 21 1.51 -1.57 9.20
C GLU A 21 0.25 -0.95 9.80
N GLN A 22 -0.10 0.28 9.39
CA GLN A 22 -1.30 0.95 9.86
C GLN A 22 -2.60 0.19 9.52
N ALA A 23 -2.67 -0.48 8.37
CA ALA A 23 -3.83 -1.29 8.00
C ALA A 23 -3.95 -2.54 8.90
N VAL A 24 -2.82 -3.16 9.24
CA VAL A 24 -2.76 -4.30 10.15
C VAL A 24 -3.15 -3.90 11.57
N GLU A 25 -2.54 -2.84 12.12
CA GLU A 25 -2.83 -2.34 13.47
C GLU A 25 -4.32 -2.02 13.65
N ARG A 26 -4.93 -1.35 12.66
CA ARG A 26 -6.36 -1.00 12.72
C ARG A 26 -7.31 -2.19 12.64
N THR A 27 -6.83 -3.35 12.23
CA THR A 27 -7.63 -4.58 12.10
C THR A 27 -7.13 -5.69 13.03
N GLU A 28 -6.23 -5.39 13.97
CA GLU A 28 -5.58 -6.39 14.82
C GLU A 28 -6.56 -7.18 15.70
N ASP A 29 -7.64 -6.52 16.12
CA ASP A 29 -8.69 -7.09 16.98
C ASP A 29 -9.66 -8.00 16.21
N ILE A 30 -9.60 -7.98 14.87
CA ILE A 30 -10.43 -8.82 14.02
C ILE A 30 -9.76 -10.18 13.83
N LYS A 31 -10.41 -11.22 14.36
CA LYS A 31 -9.97 -12.62 14.30
C LYS A 31 -10.76 -13.44 13.29
N GLU A 32 -11.98 -13.01 12.96
CA GLU A 32 -12.88 -13.71 12.04
C GLU A 32 -13.63 -12.73 11.11
N PHE A 33 -13.87 -13.14 9.86
CA PHE A 33 -14.50 -12.28 8.85
C PHE A 33 -15.90 -11.80 9.26
N HIS A 34 -16.65 -12.61 10.02
CA HIS A 34 -18.01 -12.28 10.43
C HIS A 34 -18.05 -11.07 11.37
N GLN A 35 -16.94 -10.76 12.05
CA GLN A 35 -16.84 -9.62 12.97
C GLN A 35 -16.94 -8.27 12.25
N PHE A 36 -16.71 -8.20 10.94
CA PHE A 36 -16.99 -7.00 10.16
C PHE A 36 -18.48 -6.79 9.87
N LEU A 37 -19.32 -7.81 10.06
CA LEU A 37 -20.74 -7.79 9.72
C LEU A 37 -21.65 -7.62 10.94
N VAL A 38 -21.07 -7.54 12.15
CA VAL A 38 -21.83 -7.50 13.41
C VAL A 38 -22.41 -6.11 13.71
N SER A 39 -21.84 -5.05 13.14
CA SER A 39 -22.34 -3.68 13.30
C SER A 39 -21.97 -2.79 12.11
N PRO A 40 -22.69 -1.66 11.91
CA PRO A 40 -22.34 -0.66 10.90
C PRO A 40 -20.91 -0.14 11.05
N GLU A 41 -20.45 0.10 12.28
CA GLU A 41 -19.11 0.61 12.57
C GLU A 41 -18.02 -0.41 12.20
N ALA A 42 -18.31 -1.70 12.39
CA ALA A 42 -17.40 -2.77 11.96
C ALA A 42 -17.36 -2.88 10.43
N MET A 43 -18.48 -2.61 9.75
CA MET A 43 -18.53 -2.56 8.28
C MET A 43 -17.77 -1.34 7.74
N ASP A 44 -17.89 -0.19 8.39
CA ASP A 44 -17.09 1.01 8.06
C ASP A 44 -15.59 0.74 8.22
N LEU A 45 -15.19 -0.03 9.24
CA LEU A 45 -13.80 -0.45 9.43
C LEU A 45 -13.33 -1.34 8.27
N PHE A 46 -14.17 -2.26 7.79
CA PHE A 46 -13.88 -3.08 6.62
C PHE A 46 -13.68 -2.23 5.37
N ASP A 47 -14.62 -1.32 5.06
CA ASP A 47 -14.54 -0.45 3.90
C ASP A 47 -13.29 0.44 3.96
N ALA A 48 -13.00 1.03 5.12
CA ALA A 48 -11.79 1.82 5.33
C ALA A 48 -10.51 0.98 5.15
N THR A 49 -10.54 -0.31 5.49
CA THR A 49 -9.40 -1.22 5.30
C THR A 49 -9.23 -1.59 3.83
N ALA A 50 -10.32 -1.89 3.12
CA ALA A 50 -10.30 -2.16 1.68
C ALA A 50 -9.72 -0.98 0.89
N LEU A 51 -10.12 0.25 1.22
CA LEU A 51 -9.56 1.47 0.62
C LEU A 51 -8.05 1.62 0.88
N ARG A 52 -7.58 1.31 2.10
CA ARG A 52 -6.13 1.32 2.41
C ARG A 52 -5.37 0.30 1.58
N ILE A 53 -5.91 -0.91 1.44
CA ILE A 53 -5.30 -1.98 0.61
C ILE A 53 -5.24 -1.54 -0.86
N GLN A 54 -6.29 -0.89 -1.38
CA GLN A 54 -6.29 -0.38 -2.74
C GLN A 54 -5.18 0.66 -2.95
N VAL A 55 -5.04 1.62 -2.03
CA VAL A 55 -3.96 2.62 -2.09
C VAL A 55 -2.58 1.96 -2.05
N LEU A 56 -2.39 0.94 -1.22
CA LEU A 56 -1.15 0.15 -1.21
C LEU A 56 -0.85 -0.50 -2.58
N GLY A 57 -1.88 -1.03 -3.24
CA GLY A 57 -1.75 -1.60 -4.59
C GLY A 57 -1.36 -0.54 -5.64
N GLU A 58 -1.93 0.66 -5.56
CA GLU A 58 -1.55 1.78 -6.44
C GLU A 58 -0.11 2.23 -6.20
N MET A 59 0.34 2.27 -4.93
CA MET A 59 1.72 2.58 -4.59
C MET A 59 2.71 1.52 -5.05
N LEU A 60 2.37 0.23 -4.94
CA LEU A 60 3.19 -0.85 -5.51
C LEU A 60 3.37 -0.66 -7.02
N LYS A 61 2.30 -0.29 -7.72
CA LYS A 61 2.36 -0.04 -9.16
C LYS A 61 3.27 1.14 -9.50
N GLN A 62 3.20 2.23 -8.74
CA GLN A 62 4.11 3.38 -8.93
C GLN A 62 5.57 2.97 -8.73
N ILE A 63 5.85 2.15 -7.72
CA ILE A 63 7.18 1.61 -7.45
C ILE A 63 7.65 0.72 -8.62
N ASP A 64 6.78 -0.15 -9.12
CA ASP A 64 7.05 -1.01 -10.29
C ASP A 64 7.33 -0.16 -11.54
N ASP A 65 6.54 0.88 -11.79
CA ASP A 65 6.73 1.81 -12.91
C ASP A 65 8.07 2.56 -12.79
N MET A 66 8.45 3.02 -11.59
CA MET A 66 9.75 3.69 -11.34
C MET A 66 10.94 2.75 -11.63
N VAL A 67 10.87 1.50 -11.18
CA VAL A 67 11.90 0.48 -11.46
C VAL A 67 11.89 0.08 -12.93
N GLY A 68 10.71 0.02 -13.55
CA GLY A 68 10.48 -0.28 -14.96
C GLY A 68 11.12 0.75 -15.89
N GLU A 69 10.92 2.04 -15.58
CA GLU A 69 11.44 3.16 -16.37
C GLU A 69 12.96 3.34 -16.23
N GLU A 70 13.55 3.02 -15.07
CA GLU A 70 15.00 3.12 -14.85
C GLU A 70 15.78 1.80 -15.14
N GLY A 71 15.13 0.64 -15.17
CA GLY A 71 15.79 -0.68 -15.08
C GLY A 71 15.67 -1.63 -16.27
N PHE A 72 14.83 -1.39 -17.28
CA PHE A 72 14.56 -2.39 -18.34
C PHE A 72 15.31 -2.19 -19.68
N SER A 73 16.45 -1.50 -19.67
CA SER A 73 17.38 -1.55 -20.82
C SER A 73 18.40 -2.71 -20.75
N ASP A 74 18.61 -3.34 -19.58
CA ASP A 74 19.75 -4.26 -19.39
C ASP A 74 19.42 -5.67 -18.87
N CYS A 75 18.16 -5.97 -18.53
CA CYS A 75 17.75 -7.32 -18.10
C CYS A 75 16.65 -7.88 -19.01
N ARG A 76 17.07 -8.52 -20.10
CA ARG A 76 16.24 -9.46 -20.89
C ARG A 76 16.30 -10.84 -20.23
N PHE A 77 15.16 -11.36 -19.79
CA PHE A 77 14.96 -12.80 -19.60
C PHE A 77 14.52 -13.43 -20.92
#